data_AF-A0A3C0VMB0-F1
#
_entry.id   AF-A0A3C0VMB0-F1
#
_cell.length_a   1.000
_cell.length_b   1.000
_cell.length_c   1.000
_cell.angle_alpha   90.00
_cell.angle_beta   90.00
_cell.angle_gamma   90.00
#
_symmetry.space_group_name_H-M   'P 1'
#
loop_
_entity.id
_entity.type
_entity.pdbx_description
1 polymer ?
#
loop_
_entity_poly.entity_id
_entity_poly.type
_entity_poly.pdbx_seq_one_letter_code
_entity_poly.pdbx_strand_id
1 'polypeptide(L)' 'EDAGSDMPSMEEVMPEVFNQLVDVNLRLENHYRDMQDIEFTVQDGKLWMLQTRSGKRTTAAALKIA' A
#
# COMPACT_ATOMS: atom_id res chain seq x y z
N GLU A 1 -15.99 -1.96 -3.76
CA GLU A 1 -16.32 -3.39 -3.61
C GLU A 1 -15.51 -3.87 -2.43
N ASP A 2 -16.13 -3.99 -1.27
CA ASP A 2 -15.47 -4.66 -0.14
C ASP A 2 -15.22 -6.10 -0.57
N ALA A 3 -13.95 -6.52 -0.54
CA ALA A 3 -13.61 -7.91 -0.75
C ALA A 3 -14.35 -8.70 0.34
N GLY A 4 -15.42 -9.43 -0.04
CA GLY A 4 -16.42 -10.04 0.86
C GLY A 4 -15.85 -11.07 1.84
N SER A 5 -15.07 -10.59 2.78
CA SER A 5 -14.38 -11.33 3.82
C SER A 5 -14.92 -10.84 5.16
N ASP A 6 -15.45 -11.75 5.97
CA ASP A 6 -15.92 -11.47 7.33
C ASP A 6 -14.77 -11.18 8.33
N MET A 7 -13.52 -11.09 7.84
CA MET A 7 -12.36 -10.78 8.67
C MET A 7 -12.13 -9.26 8.74
N PRO A 8 -11.77 -8.73 9.92
CA PRO A 8 -11.44 -7.32 10.08
C PRO A 8 -10.25 -6.93 9.19
N SER A 9 -10.33 -5.72 8.66
CA SER A 9 -9.28 -5.12 7.84
C SER A 9 -8.01 -4.85 8.64
N MET A 10 -6.87 -4.72 7.96
CA MET A 10 -5.60 -4.35 8.60
C MET A 10 -5.70 -3.03 9.37
N GLU A 11 -6.49 -2.07 8.87
CA GLU A 11 -6.77 -0.80 9.53
C GLU A 11 -7.43 -0.99 10.90
N GLU A 12 -8.30 -1.98 11.03
CA GLU A 12 -9.01 -2.29 12.28
C GLU A 12 -8.16 -3.10 13.26
N VAL A 13 -7.43 -4.12 12.79
CA VAL A 13 -6.62 -4.98 13.68
C VAL A 13 -5.25 -4.41 14.02
N MET A 14 -4.65 -3.59 13.15
CA MET A 14 -3.29 -3.05 13.33
C MET A 14 -3.20 -1.57 12.88
N PRO A 15 -3.99 -0.66 13.48
CA PRO A 15 -4.13 0.73 13.02
C PRO A 15 -2.80 1.48 12.96
N GLU A 16 -1.90 1.28 13.93
CA GLU A 16 -0.59 1.93 13.96
C GLU A 16 0.30 1.51 12.78
N VAL A 17 0.33 0.21 12.47
CA VAL A 17 1.11 -0.33 11.35
C VAL A 17 0.50 0.08 10.02
N PHE A 18 -0.84 0.10 9.94
CA PHE A 18 -1.55 0.58 8.77
C PHE A 18 -1.22 2.05 8.46
N ASN A 19 -1.26 2.93 9.48
CA ASN A 19 -0.89 4.34 9.31
C ASN A 19 0.57 4.49 8.85
N GLN A 20 1.51 3.70 9.39
CA GLN A 20 2.90 3.69 8.93
C GLN A 20 3.01 3.25 7.47
N LEU A 21 2.25 2.24 7.05
CA LEU A 21 2.22 1.77 5.68
C LEU A 21 1.68 2.84 4.72
N VAL A 22 0.60 3.54 5.11
CA VAL A 22 0.03 4.66 4.34
C VAL A 22 1.04 5.78 4.18
N ASP A 23 1.72 6.17 5.25
CA ASP A 23 2.76 7.21 5.21
C ASP A 23 3.93 6.82 4.29
N VAL A 24 4.36 5.56 4.34
CA VAL A 24 5.41 5.03 3.45
C VAL A 24 4.95 5.04 2.01
N ASN A 25 3.71 4.59 1.73
CA ASN A 25 3.15 4.60 0.39
C ASN A 25 3.13 6.01 -0.21
N LEU A 26 2.58 6.99 0.52
CA LEU A 26 2.54 8.39 0.08
C LEU A 26 3.95 8.95 -0.19
N ARG A 27 4.94 8.60 0.64
CA ARG A 27 6.33 9.03 0.43
C ARG A 27 6.93 8.42 -0.83
N LEU A 28 6.66 7.14 -1.10
CA LEU A 28 7.17 6.44 -2.28
C LEU A 28 6.51 6.98 -3.56
N GLU A 29 5.20 7.19 -3.56
CA GLU A 29 4.50 7.78 -4.71
C GLU A 29 4.98 9.20 -5.00
N ASN A 30 5.18 10.03 -3.96
CA ASN A 30 5.74 11.37 -4.14
C ASN A 30 7.19 11.35 -4.64
N HIS A 31 7.99 10.39 -4.17
CA HIS A 31 9.39 10.26 -4.56
C HIS A 31 9.54 9.80 -6.02
N TYR A 32 8.82 8.75 -6.40
CA TYR A 32 8.89 8.17 -7.75
C TYR A 32 7.94 8.84 -8.75
N ARG A 33 7.01 9.68 -8.26
CA ARG A 33 5.96 10.37 -9.05
C ARG A 33 5.12 9.41 -9.87
N ASP A 34 4.95 8.20 -9.36
CA ASP A 34 4.25 7.11 -10.02
C ASP A 34 3.66 6.18 -8.95
N MET A 35 2.59 5.46 -9.31
CA MET A 35 1.97 4.47 -8.45
C MET A 35 2.97 3.36 -8.14
N GLN A 36 3.08 3.03 -6.85
CA GLN A 36 4.04 2.04 -6.37
C GLN A 36 3.34 0.76 -5.94
N ASP A 37 3.84 -0.35 -6.46
CA ASP A 37 3.57 -1.69 -5.97
C ASP A 37 4.61 -2.00 -4.87
N ILE A 38 4.12 -2.26 -3.66
CA ILE A 38 4.94 -2.41 -2.45
C ILE A 38 4.76 -3.79 -1.83
N GLU A 39 5.88 -4.45 -1.52
CA GLU A 39 5.91 -5.68 -0.75
C GLU A 39 6.41 -5.36 0.65
N PHE A 40 5.67 -5.81 1.66
CA PHE A 40 5.98 -5.56 3.06
C PHE A 40 5.63 -6.77 3.93
N THR A 41 6.18 -6.80 5.13
CA THR A 41 5.80 -7.75 6.17
C THR A 41 5.67 -7.02 7.51
N VAL A 42 4.90 -7.63 8.42
CA VAL A 42 4.76 -7.14 9.79
C VAL A 42 5.27 -8.24 10.70
N GLN A 43 6.32 -7.94 11.45
CA GLN A 43 6.94 -8.88 12.38
C GLN A 43 7.08 -8.21 13.73
N ASP A 44 6.52 -8.84 14.77
CA ASP A 44 6.55 -8.34 16.15
C ASP A 44 6.04 -6.89 16.26
N GLY A 45 4.92 -6.60 15.59
CA GLY A 45 4.31 -5.26 15.55
C GLY A 45 5.07 -4.21 14.72
N LYS A 46 6.18 -4.59 14.08
CA LYS A 46 7.00 -3.67 13.29
C LYS A 46 6.78 -3.86 11.79
N LEU A 47 6.58 -2.75 11.08
CA LEU A 47 6.54 -2.71 9.62
C LEU A 47 7.94 -2.87 9.01
N TRP A 48 8.07 -3.79 8.06
CA TRP A 48 9.27 -3.98 7.25
C TRP A 48 8.92 -3.90 5.77
N MET A 49 9.57 -3.00 5.05
CA MET A 49 9.46 -2.91 3.59
C MET A 49 10.46 -3.87 2.94
N LEU A 50 9.97 -4.73 2.05
CA LEU A 50 10.79 -5.76 1.38
C LEU A 50 11.16 -5.32 -0.03
N GLN A 51 10.20 -4.77 -0.78
CA GLN A 51 10.41 -4.31 -2.15
C GLN A 51 9.45 -3.17 -2.48
N THR A 52 9.87 -2.30 -3.39
CA THR A 52 8.99 -1.35 -4.07
C THR A 52 9.36 -1.31 -5.55
N ARG A 53 8.36 -1.22 -6.41
CA ARG A 53 8.54 -1.04 -7.85
C ARG A 53 7.41 -0.19 -8.41
N SER A 54 7.66 0.53 -9.50
CA SER A 54 6.57 1.15 -10.27
C SER A 54 5.56 0.08 -10.67
N GLY A 55 4.31 0.28 -10.26
CA GLY A 55 3.24 -0.65 -10.55
C GLY A 55 2.95 -0.70 -12.05
N LYS A 56 2.78 -1.90 -12.61
CA LYS A 56 2.32 -2.05 -14.00
C LYS A 56 0.87 -1.57 -14.08
N ARG A 57 0.67 -0.33 -14.52
CA ARG A 57 -0.66 0.24 -14.74
C ARG A 57 -1.36 -0.51 -15.89
N THR A 58 -2.60 -0.95 -15.67
CA THR A 58 -3.49 -1.29 -16.78
C THR A 58 -3.91 0.00 -17.49
N THR A 59 -4.09 -0.01 -18.82
CA THR A 59 -4.37 1.19 -19.63
C THR A 59 -5.57 2.00 -19.12
N ALA A 60 -6.55 1.35 -18.48
CA ALA A 60 -7.70 2.00 -17.88
C ALA A 60 -7.39 2.78 -16.58
N ALA A 61 -6.43 2.30 -15.77
CA ALA A 61 -6.03 2.96 -14.53
C ALA A 61 -5.07 4.15 -14.78
N ALA A 62 -4.28 4.09 -15.86
CA ALA A 62 -3.38 5.18 -16.23
C ALA A 62 -4.12 6.49 -16.59
N LEU A 63 -5.33 6.39 -17.16
CA LEU A 63 -6.12 7.55 -17.57
C LEU A 63 -6.73 8.34 -16.39
N LYS A 64 -6.87 7.72 -15.21
CA LYS A 64 -7.49 8.34 -14.02
C LYS A 64 -6.51 9.15 -13.16
N ILE A 65 -5.20 8.98 -13.37
CA ILE A 65 -4.14 9.55 -12.53
C ILE A 65 -3.38 10.67 -13.30
N ALA A 66 -3.78 11.01 -14.53
CA ALA A 66 -3.19 12.08 -15.34
C ALA A 66 -3.91 13.42 -15.16
#